data_AF-A0A286XX23-F1
#
_entry.id   AF-A0A286XX23-F1
#
_cell.length_a   1.000
_cell.length_b   1.000
_cell.length_c   1.000
_cell.angle_alpha   90.00
_cell.angle_beta   90.00
_cell.angle_gamma   90.00
#
_symmetry.space_group_name_H-M   'P 1'
#
loop_
_entity.id
_entity.type
_entity.pdbx_description
1 polymer ?
#
loop_
_entity_poly.entity_id
_entity_poly.type
_entity_poly.pdbx_seq_one_letter_code
_entity_poly.pdbx_strand_id
1 'polypeptide(L)'
;MSVRRHIGNPEYLTKKIPQNPKYRHVKSRLDTGNSMTKYIEKLEEIKKNYRYKKDELFKRLKVTTFAQLVIQVASLSDQTLEVTTEEIQRLEGTRDFDVSIYS
;
A
#
# COMPACT_ATOMS: atom_id res chain seq x y z
N MET A 1 -43.14 -31.50 -20.40
CA MET A 1 -42.06 -30.77 -21.09
C MET A 1 -41.88 -29.43 -20.39
N SER A 2 -40.93 -29.33 -19.44
CA SER A 2 -40.72 -28.12 -18.64
C SER A 2 -39.99 -27.07 -19.49
N VAL A 3 -40.68 -25.98 -19.80
CA VAL A 3 -40.12 -24.81 -20.48
C VAL A 3 -39.07 -24.20 -19.55
N ARG A 4 -37.78 -24.32 -19.88
CA ARG A 4 -36.70 -23.61 -19.18
C ARG A 4 -36.86 -22.10 -19.40
N ARG A 5 -37.74 -21.47 -18.63
CA ARG A 5 -37.78 -20.01 -18.51
C ARG A 5 -36.49 -19.61 -17.80
N HIS A 6 -35.47 -19.23 -18.56
CA HIS A 6 -34.29 -18.59 -17.99
C HIS A 6 -34.74 -17.23 -17.42
N ILE A 7 -34.46 -17.01 -16.14
CA ILE A 7 -34.72 -15.72 -15.49
C ILE A 7 -33.62 -14.76 -15.95
N GLY A 8 -34.00 -13.76 -16.74
CA GLY A 8 -33.10 -12.70 -17.22
C GLY A 8 -32.14 -13.12 -18.33
N ASN A 9 -31.47 -12.14 -18.92
CA ASN A 9 -30.40 -12.38 -19.90
C ASN A 9 -29.09 -12.69 -19.14
N PRO A 10 -28.48 -13.88 -19.33
CA PRO A 10 -27.25 -14.27 -18.64
C PRO A 10 -26.04 -13.36 -18.94
N GLU A 11 -26.07 -12.62 -20.05
CA GLU A 11 -25.02 -11.67 -20.40
C GLU A 11 -24.80 -10.61 -19.30
N TYR A 12 -25.86 -10.20 -18.60
CA TYR A 12 -25.76 -9.21 -17.53
C TYR A 12 -24.95 -9.70 -16.33
N LEU A 13 -24.91 -11.01 -16.07
CA LEU A 13 -24.12 -11.60 -14.98
C LEU A 13 -22.62 -11.60 -15.28
N THR A 14 -22.26 -11.57 -16.57
CA THR A 14 -20.86 -11.54 -17.04
C THR A 14 -20.30 -10.12 -17.17
N LYS A 15 -21.16 -9.10 -17.15
CA LYS A 15 -20.72 -7.71 -17.30
C LYS A 15 -19.92 -7.28 -16.07
N LYS A 16 -18.68 -6.84 -16.32
CA LYS A 16 -17.82 -6.25 -15.29
C LYS A 16 -18.44 -4.93 -14.83
N ILE A 17 -18.62 -4.81 -13.51
CA ILE A 17 -19.11 -3.56 -12.91
C ILE A 17 -18.06 -2.46 -13.14
N PRO A 18 -18.44 -1.32 -13.73
CA PRO A 18 -17.51 -0.21 -13.94
C PRO A 18 -17.01 0.33 -12.59
N GLN A 19 -15.71 0.56 -12.51
CA GLN A 19 -15.07 1.10 -11.31
C GLN A 19 -15.15 2.62 -11.32
N ASN A 20 -15.57 3.22 -10.20
CA ASN A 20 -15.65 4.67 -10.07
C ASN A 20 -14.23 5.29 -10.16
N PRO A 21 -13.96 6.22 -11.10
CA PRO A 21 -12.62 6.82 -11.26
C PRO A 21 -12.14 7.53 -9.99
N LYS A 22 -13.05 8.15 -9.22
CA LYS A 22 -12.74 8.81 -7.95
C LYS A 22 -12.13 7.84 -6.92
N TYR A 23 -12.57 6.58 -6.92
CA TYR A 23 -12.15 5.57 -5.94
C TYR A 23 -11.28 4.46 -6.53
N ARG A 24 -10.80 4.62 -7.76
CA ARG A 24 -10.01 3.60 -8.46
C ARG A 24 -8.71 3.23 -7.72
N HIS A 25 -8.17 4.15 -6.93
CA HIS A 25 -6.97 3.95 -6.14
C HIS A 25 -7.24 3.26 -4.78
N VAL A 26 -8.51 3.17 -4.37
CA VAL A 26 -8.89 2.55 -3.09
C VAL A 26 -9.00 1.05 -3.29
N LYS A 27 -8.09 0.30 -2.63
CA LYS A 27 -8.14 -1.16 -2.63
C LYS A 27 -9.27 -1.65 -1.72
N SER A 28 -9.93 -2.74 -2.10
CA SER A 28 -10.92 -3.37 -1.23
C SER A 28 -10.25 -3.91 0.03
N ARG A 29 -10.82 -3.61 1.20
CA ARG A 29 -10.39 -4.22 2.47
C ARG A 29 -10.73 -5.72 2.55
N LEU A 30 -11.73 -6.15 1.78
CA LEU A 30 -12.12 -7.55 1.66
C LEU A 30 -11.03 -8.33 0.94
N ASP A 31 -10.32 -9.17 1.70
CA ASP A 31 -9.46 -10.18 1.14
C ASP A 31 -10.33 -11.36 0.67
N THR A 32 -10.69 -11.37 -0.62
CA THR A 32 -11.39 -12.50 -1.25
C THR A 32 -10.49 -13.71 -1.52
N GLY A 33 -9.29 -13.74 -0.93
CA GLY A 33 -8.30 -14.79 -1.14
C GLY A 33 -7.71 -14.72 -2.56
N ASN A 34 -7.61 -15.89 -3.20
CA ASN A 34 -6.89 -16.08 -4.45
C ASN A 34 -7.74 -15.65 -5.67
N SER A 35 -7.76 -14.35 -5.96
CA SER A 35 -8.43 -13.81 -7.16
C SER A 35 -7.47 -13.64 -8.33
N MET A 36 -7.99 -13.67 -9.56
CA MET A 36 -7.21 -13.42 -10.78
C MET A 36 -6.51 -12.05 -10.75
N THR A 37 -7.17 -11.03 -10.18
CA THR A 37 -6.58 -9.69 -10.02
C THR A 37 -5.33 -9.74 -9.15
N LYS A 38 -5.37 -10.42 -7.99
CA LYS A 38 -4.19 -10.55 -7.11
C LYS A 38 -3.06 -11.33 -7.76
N TYR A 39 -3.39 -12.38 -8.53
CA TYR A 39 -2.38 -13.14 -9.27
C TYR A 39 -1.65 -12.25 -10.28
N ILE A 40 -2.38 -11.43 -11.03
CA ILE A 40 -1.80 -10.48 -11.99
C ILE A 40 -0.94 -9.43 -11.26
N GLU A 41 -1.44 -8.84 -10.18
CA GLU A 41 -0.68 -7.88 -9.36
C GLU A 41 0.65 -8.47 -8.88
N LYS A 42 0.64 -9.73 -8.41
CA LYS A 42 1.85 -10.43 -7.97
C LYS A 42 2.84 -10.65 -9.11
N LEU A 43 2.37 -10.99 -10.31
CA LEU A 43 3.23 -11.12 -11.49
C LEU A 43 3.86 -9.78 -11.90
N GLU A 44 3.05 -8.72 -11.90
CA GLU A 44 3.51 -7.36 -12.20
C GLU A 44 4.55 -6.89 -11.19
N GLU A 45 4.33 -7.13 -9.89
CA GLU A 45 5.28 -6.79 -8.83
C GLU A 45 6.61 -7.56 -8.99
N ILE A 46 6.54 -8.86 -9.24
CA ILE A 46 7.74 -9.69 -9.46
C ILE A 46 8.54 -9.15 -10.65
N LYS A 47 7.86 -8.84 -11.76
CA LYS A 47 8.49 -8.30 -12.97
C LYS A 47 9.06 -6.88 -12.74
N LYS A 48 8.37 -6.07 -11.94
CA LYS A 48 8.77 -4.69 -11.65
C LYS A 48 10.02 -4.65 -10.76
N ASN A 49 10.04 -5.42 -9.69
CA ASN A 49 11.01 -5.25 -8.60
C ASN A 49 12.20 -6.22 -8.67
N TYR A 50 12.07 -7.36 -9.36
CA TYR A 50 13.07 -8.43 -9.31
C TYR A 50 13.67 -8.76 -10.68
N ARG A 51 14.87 -9.34 -10.66
CA ARG A 51 15.52 -10.04 -11.77
C ARG A 51 15.55 -11.52 -11.43
N TYR A 52 14.96 -12.32 -12.31
CA TYR A 52 14.99 -13.77 -12.20
C TYR A 52 16.13 -14.33 -13.05
N LYS A 53 16.88 -15.27 -12.49
CA LYS A 53 17.83 -16.09 -13.23
C LYS A 53 17.51 -17.54 -12.92
N LYS A 54 17.43 -18.36 -13.98
CA LYS A 54 17.25 -19.80 -13.85
C LYS A 54 18.46 -20.34 -13.06
N ASP A 55 18.21 -21.31 -12.19
CA ASP A 55 19.22 -21.98 -11.35
C ASP A 55 19.74 -21.17 -10.14
N GLU A 56 19.08 -20.06 -9.79
CA GLU A 56 19.32 -19.35 -8.53
C GLU A 56 18.19 -19.61 -7.52
N LEU A 57 18.55 -19.92 -6.26
CA LEU A 57 17.59 -20.13 -5.18
C LEU A 57 16.82 -18.84 -4.83
N PHE A 58 17.48 -17.69 -4.94
CA PHE A 58 16.93 -16.39 -4.58
C PHE A 58 16.74 -15.49 -5.79
N LYS A 59 15.70 -14.65 -5.74
CA LYS A 59 15.47 -13.60 -6.73
C LYS A 59 16.35 -12.40 -6.40
N ARG A 60 16.94 -11.77 -7.41
CA ARG A 60 17.74 -10.55 -7.24
C ARG A 60 16.83 -9.34 -7.24
N LEU A 61 16.96 -8.46 -6.24
CA LEU A 61 16.26 -7.17 -6.25
C LEU A 61 16.89 -6.26 -7.32
N LYS A 62 16.07 -5.47 -8.03
CA LYS A 62 16.60 -4.44 -8.92
C LYS A 62 17.21 -3.30 -8.11
N VAL A 63 18.33 -2.76 -8.58
CA VAL A 63 19.03 -1.62 -7.95
C VAL A 63 18.10 -0.42 -7.79
N THR A 64 17.22 -0.17 -8.77
CA THR A 64 16.22 0.89 -8.69
C THR A 64 15.25 0.71 -7.53
N THR A 65 14.78 -0.51 -7.30
CA THR A 65 13.90 -0.82 -6.16
C THR A 65 14.65 -0.71 -4.84
N PHE A 66 15.91 -1.15 -4.80
CA PHE A 66 16.75 -0.99 -3.61
C PHE A 66 16.94 0.50 -3.25
N ALA A 67 17.30 1.35 -4.23
CA ALA A 67 17.46 2.78 -4.01
C ALA A 67 16.16 3.44 -3.51
N GLN A 68 15.01 3.07 -4.09
CA GLN A 68 13.70 3.55 -3.62
C GLN A 68 13.45 3.18 -2.16
N LEU A 69 13.76 1.96 -1.74
CA LEU A 69 13.60 1.54 -0.35
C LEU A 69 14.51 2.33 0.59
N VAL A 70 15.78 2.53 0.23
CA VAL A 70 16.72 3.31 1.03
C VAL A 70 16.23 4.76 1.19
N ILE A 71 15.80 5.39 0.09
CA ILE A 71 15.26 6.75 0.11
C ILE A 71 14.00 6.82 0.98
N GLN A 72 13.07 5.89 0.82
CA GLN A 72 11.84 5.86 1.61
C GLN A 72 12.11 5.72 3.11
N VAL A 73 13.04 4.84 3.50
CA VAL A 73 13.42 4.66 4.90
C VAL A 73 14.12 5.89 5.46
N ALA A 74 15.00 6.52 4.68
CA ALA A 74 15.65 7.77 5.07
C ALA A 74 14.60 8.88 5.31
N SER A 75 13.68 9.08 4.37
CA SER A 75 12.61 10.08 4.52
C SER A 75 11.69 9.82 5.72
N LEU A 76 11.37 8.55 6.02
CA LEU A 76 10.60 8.19 7.22
C LEU A 76 11.40 8.47 8.49
N SER A 77 12.71 8.18 8.48
CA SER A 77 13.59 8.43 9.62
C SER A 77 13.69 9.92 9.92
N ASP A 78 13.90 10.75 8.89
CA ASP A 78 13.94 12.21 9.02
C ASP A 78 12.60 12.75 9.55
N GLN A 79 11.46 12.28 9.04
CA GLN A 79 10.14 12.65 9.55
C GLN A 79 9.94 12.27 11.02
N THR A 80 10.37 11.07 11.43
CA THR A 80 10.27 10.68 12.84
C THR A 80 11.18 11.51 13.74
N LEU A 81 12.36 11.89 13.26
CA LEU A 81 13.29 12.77 13.99
C LEU A 81 12.69 14.17 14.14
N GLU A 82 12.18 14.76 13.06
CA GLU A 82 11.50 16.06 13.09
C GLU A 82 10.34 16.08 14.11
N VAL A 83 9.46 15.06 14.08
CA VAL A 83 8.35 14.91 15.04
C VAL A 83 8.87 14.86 16.49
N THR A 84 9.93 14.09 16.77
CA THR A 84 10.50 14.03 18.13
C THR A 84 11.11 15.37 18.57
N THR A 85 11.76 16.11 17.67
CA THR A 85 12.32 17.42 18.00
C THR A 85 11.25 18.48 18.28
N GLU A 86 10.14 18.46 17.54
CA GLU A 86 9.00 19.33 17.80
C GLU A 86 8.34 19.02 19.14
N GLU A 87 8.18 17.73 19.48
CA GLU A 87 7.65 17.32 20.78
C GLU A 87 8.54 17.77 21.95
N ILE A 88 9.87 17.65 21.80
CA ILE A 88 10.84 18.11 22.81
C ILE A 88 10.73 19.63 23.00
N GLN A 89 10.70 20.42 21.92
CA GLN A 89 10.56 21.89 22.02
C GLN A 89 9.24 22.31 22.69
N ARG A 90 8.13 21.63 22.39
CA ARG A 90 6.84 21.89 23.05
C ARG A 90 6.89 21.60 24.54
N LEU A 91 7.59 20.54 24.94
CA LEU A 91 7.76 20.14 26.35
C LEU A 91 8.73 21.05 27.12
N GLU A 92 9.76 21.58 26.47
CA GLU A 92 10.69 22.55 27.08
C GLU A 92 10.02 23.91 27.29
N GLY A 93 9.26 24.40 26.31
CA GLY A 93 8.49 25.64 26.45
C GLY A 93 7.46 25.61 27.59
N THR A 94 6.96 24.43 27.99
CA THR A 94 6.09 24.29 29.17
C THR A 94 6.85 24.26 30.49
N ARG A 95 8.10 23.77 30.52
CA ARG A 95 8.92 23.74 31.75
C ARG A 95 9.42 25.13 32.14
N ASP A 96 9.71 25.98 31.16
CA ASP A 96 10.15 27.36 31.40
C ASP A 96 9.06 28.23 32.03
N PHE A 97 7.78 27.92 31.80
CA PHE A 97 6.64 28.58 32.47
C PHE A 97 6.47 28.12 33.92
N ASP A 98 6.76 26.85 34.26
CA ASP A 98 6.58 26.31 35.61
C ASP A 98 7.66 26.79 36.61
N VAL A 99 8.87 27.14 36.16
CA VAL A 99 9.93 27.62 37.08
C VAL A 99 9.69 29.08 37.52
N SER A 100 9.01 29.90 36.71
CA SER A 100 8.74 31.31 37.00
C SER A 100 7.61 31.54 38.03
N ILE A 101 6.79 30.53 38.33
CA ILE A 101 5.66 30.66 39.27
C ILE A 101 6.05 30.33 40.72
N TYR A 102 7.29 29.89 40.95
CA TYR A 102 7.82 29.51 42.26
C TYR A 102 9.00 30.38 42.75
N SER A 103 9.32 31.49 42.07
CA SER A 103 10.36 32.46 42.47
C SER A 103 9.79 33.78 42.97
#